data_AF-A0A6B2GBE0-F1
#
_entry.id   AF-A0A6B2GBE0-F1
#
_cell.length_a   1.000
_cell.length_b   1.000
_cell.length_c   1.000
_cell.angle_alpha   90.00
_cell.angle_beta   90.00
_cell.angle_gamma   90.00
#
_symmetry.space_group_name_H-M   'P 1'
#
loop_
_entity.id
_entity.type
_entity.pdbx_description
1 polymer ?
#
loop_
_entity_poly.entity_id
_entity_poly.type
_entity_poly.pdbx_seq_one_letter_code
_entity_poly.pdbx_strand_id
1 'polypeptide(L)'
;DLSSPYATIKTHLYFLQPNSYHPDKAAKTIYGYKDEQAQQKAIRLKKILDGKGLRIDMTQLSKNEDYVDSTSVDKKHIFVLFPKKFPEIYLEKIGNNWYYSAETIDQINQIYESVYPWGTSFINDYIPEPLHKSFLNFEIWQYLGFLILILIGVLIYHLFKRLVYFILTKVERVLVKNTSEAVNQAINRLSRPLTLIFAFWIVEKLLPILQMPLNINRFLLLGIEIAKIVFWIYVFLKLVAVVMQVYADIASKTESKLDDQIIPILKNLLRGLVMMVGVYNLLKILGVDTTTLIAGISIGGLALALASQDTVKNLIGTFMIFLDHPFQIGDWIEAGVVAGTVEEVGFRSTRVRAADTSLFQIPNSALAEMIVNNKGLLLFRRYNTQLGLRYDTPPELIEAFVDGVREIIKVHPDTRSDAYNVE
;
A
#
# COMPACT_ATOMS: atom_id res chain seq x y z
N ASP A 1 -26.36 38.46 9.58
CA ASP A 1 -25.75 38.06 10.85
C ASP A 1 -24.53 37.23 10.49
N LEU A 2 -23.34 37.68 10.90
CA LEU A 2 -22.05 37.07 10.60
C LEU A 2 -21.26 36.81 11.90
N SER A 3 -21.96 36.78 13.04
CA SER A 3 -21.39 36.68 14.38
C SER A 3 -20.63 35.37 14.64
N SER A 4 -21.00 34.29 13.96
CA SER A 4 -20.43 32.95 14.15
C SER A 4 -20.22 32.23 12.81
N PRO A 5 -19.36 31.17 12.78
CA PRO A 5 -19.20 30.33 11.59
C PRO A 5 -20.54 29.81 11.06
N TYR A 6 -21.42 29.36 11.96
CA TYR A 6 -22.78 28.93 11.59
C TYR A 6 -23.58 30.05 10.90
N ALA A 7 -23.59 31.26 11.45
CA ALA A 7 -24.35 32.39 10.92
C ALA A 7 -23.85 32.82 9.53
N THR A 8 -22.53 32.83 9.34
CA THR A 8 -21.90 33.16 8.05
C THR A 8 -22.25 32.14 6.97
N ILE A 9 -22.11 30.84 7.24
CA ILE A 9 -22.47 29.79 6.26
C ILE A 9 -23.97 29.78 5.97
N LYS A 10 -24.80 29.96 7.00
CA LYS A 10 -26.26 30.07 6.81
C LYS A 10 -26.60 31.24 5.90
N THR A 11 -25.98 32.40 6.12
CA THR A 11 -26.18 33.60 5.28
C THR A 11 -25.76 33.32 3.83
N HIS A 12 -24.59 32.72 3.60
CA HIS A 12 -24.09 32.38 2.26
C HIS A 12 -25.04 31.42 1.53
N LEU A 13 -25.40 30.30 2.16
CA LEU A 13 -26.18 29.24 1.50
C LEU A 13 -27.65 29.62 1.33
N TYR A 14 -28.27 30.24 2.33
CA TYR A 14 -29.69 30.58 2.32
C TYR A 14 -30.02 31.56 1.19
N PHE A 15 -29.22 32.61 1.03
CA PHE A 15 -29.48 33.65 0.03
C PHE A 15 -29.10 33.24 -1.41
N LEU A 16 -28.63 32.02 -1.60
CA LEU A 16 -28.33 31.46 -2.92
C LEU A 16 -29.25 30.29 -3.27
N GLN A 17 -30.30 30.01 -2.47
CA GLN A 17 -31.31 28.99 -2.81
C GLN A 17 -32.32 29.53 -3.84
N PRO A 18 -32.94 28.66 -4.66
CA PRO A 18 -33.95 29.09 -5.65
C PRO A 18 -35.10 29.91 -5.04
N ASN A 19 -35.49 29.60 -3.80
CA ASN A 19 -36.64 30.24 -3.13
C ASN A 19 -36.28 31.56 -2.41
N SER A 20 -34.99 31.88 -2.26
CA SER A 20 -34.51 33.02 -1.47
C SER A 20 -33.29 33.68 -2.11
N TYR A 21 -33.29 33.78 -3.44
CA TYR A 21 -32.16 34.20 -4.24
C TYR A 21 -31.88 35.71 -4.12
N HIS A 22 -30.93 36.06 -3.24
CA HIS A 22 -30.44 37.42 -3.00
C HIS A 22 -28.90 37.42 -2.94
N PRO A 23 -28.21 37.37 -4.10
CA PRO A 23 -26.75 37.32 -4.15
C PRO A 23 -26.06 38.47 -3.41
N ASP A 24 -26.67 39.64 -3.36
CA ASP A 24 -26.23 40.82 -2.62
C ASP A 24 -26.06 40.55 -1.12
N LYS A 25 -26.98 39.76 -0.53
CA LYS A 25 -26.90 39.38 0.89
C LYS A 25 -25.89 38.27 1.13
N ALA A 26 -25.73 37.36 0.17
CA ALA A 26 -24.70 36.33 0.23
C ALA A 26 -23.29 36.94 0.09
N ALA A 27 -23.12 37.98 -0.72
CA ALA A 27 -21.86 38.68 -0.92
C ALA A 27 -21.28 39.28 0.36
N LYS A 28 -22.11 39.57 1.36
CA LYS A 28 -21.68 40.08 2.68
C LYS A 28 -20.74 39.12 3.42
N THR A 29 -20.71 37.84 3.06
CA THR A 29 -19.77 36.87 3.65
C THR A 29 -18.35 36.96 3.07
N ILE A 30 -18.13 37.85 2.10
CA ILE A 30 -16.85 38.06 1.41
C ILE A 30 -16.32 39.44 1.77
N TYR A 31 -15.14 39.48 2.38
CA TYR A 31 -14.49 40.71 2.81
C TYR A 31 -13.54 41.26 1.74
N GLY A 32 -13.44 42.58 1.59
CA GLY A 32 -12.41 43.24 0.78
C GLY A 32 -12.70 43.39 -0.73
N TYR A 33 -13.89 43.05 -1.23
CA TYR A 33 -14.26 43.18 -2.64
C TYR A 33 -15.48 44.09 -2.85
N LYS A 34 -15.57 44.69 -4.04
CA LYS A 34 -16.75 45.47 -4.46
C LYS A 34 -17.98 44.57 -4.61
N ASP A 35 -19.19 45.11 -4.44
CA ASP A 35 -20.44 44.35 -4.40
C ASP A 35 -20.59 43.35 -5.56
N GLU A 36 -20.33 43.74 -6.81
CA GLU A 36 -20.47 42.85 -7.96
C GLU A 36 -19.44 41.71 -7.96
N GLN A 37 -18.19 41.99 -7.62
CA GLN A 37 -17.12 40.98 -7.53
C GLN A 37 -17.37 40.03 -6.36
N ALA A 38 -17.85 40.54 -5.23
CA ALA A 38 -18.22 39.76 -4.06
C ALA A 38 -19.42 38.84 -4.38
N GLN A 39 -20.43 39.31 -5.11
CA GLN A 39 -21.53 38.47 -5.57
C GLN A 39 -21.04 37.31 -6.45
N GLN A 40 -20.19 37.59 -7.44
CA GLN A 40 -19.65 36.56 -8.32
C GLN A 40 -18.85 35.51 -7.56
N LYS A 41 -17.99 35.93 -6.62
CA LYS A 41 -17.21 35.01 -5.78
C LYS A 41 -18.12 34.16 -4.88
N ALA A 42 -19.17 34.75 -4.29
CA ALA A 42 -20.13 34.01 -3.45
C ALA A 42 -20.87 32.94 -4.26
N ILE A 43 -21.31 33.27 -5.48
CA ILE A 43 -21.96 32.33 -6.40
C ILE A 43 -20.99 31.22 -6.84
N ARG A 44 -19.76 31.56 -7.23
CA ARG A 44 -18.73 30.58 -7.62
C ARG A 44 -18.43 29.61 -6.49
N LEU A 45 -18.32 30.11 -5.25
CA LEU A 45 -18.09 29.27 -4.08
C LEU A 45 -19.21 28.26 -3.87
N LYS A 46 -20.48 28.68 -4.00
CA LYS A 46 -21.60 27.74 -3.94
C LYS A 46 -21.53 26.70 -5.07
N LYS A 47 -21.27 27.13 -6.30
CA LYS A 47 -21.11 26.21 -7.44
C LYS A 47 -19.99 25.19 -7.22
N ILE A 48 -18.87 25.59 -6.65
CA ILE A 48 -17.78 24.67 -6.28
C ILE A 48 -18.27 23.59 -5.32
N LEU A 49 -18.97 24.00 -4.25
CA LEU A 49 -19.52 23.06 -3.26
C LEU A 49 -20.55 22.10 -3.89
N ASP A 50 -21.47 22.64 -4.68
CA ASP A 50 -22.51 21.87 -5.37
C ASP A 50 -21.90 20.90 -6.39
N GLY A 51 -20.94 21.37 -7.20
CA GLY A 51 -20.24 20.60 -8.22
C GLY A 51 -19.39 19.45 -7.65
N LYS A 52 -18.81 19.63 -6.46
CA LYS A 52 -18.09 18.58 -5.73
C LYS A 52 -19.01 17.66 -4.91
N GLY A 53 -20.33 17.91 -4.91
CA GLY A 53 -21.28 17.14 -4.10
C GLY A 53 -21.09 17.32 -2.59
N LEU A 54 -20.45 18.41 -2.17
CA LEU A 54 -20.13 18.68 -0.77
C LEU A 54 -21.34 19.31 -0.06
N ARG A 55 -22.04 18.49 0.73
CA ARG A 55 -23.12 18.98 1.59
C ARG A 55 -22.53 19.45 2.92
N ILE A 56 -22.79 20.70 3.26
CA ILE A 56 -22.46 21.24 4.58
C ILE A 56 -23.50 20.74 5.58
N ASP A 57 -23.04 20.04 6.61
CA ASP A 57 -23.87 19.66 7.74
C ASP A 57 -23.95 20.83 8.73
N MET A 58 -25.08 21.53 8.71
CA MET A 58 -25.32 22.68 9.57
C MET A 58 -25.27 22.35 11.07
N THR A 59 -25.44 21.08 11.45
CA THR A 59 -25.40 20.65 12.86
C THR A 59 -23.99 20.58 13.43
N GLN A 60 -22.97 20.42 12.57
CA GLN A 60 -21.56 20.33 12.96
C GLN A 60 -20.87 21.69 13.02
N LEU A 61 -21.53 22.76 12.54
CA LEU A 61 -20.97 24.11 12.54
C LEU A 61 -21.03 24.72 13.94
N SER A 62 -19.93 25.36 14.35
CA SER A 62 -19.87 26.09 15.61
C SER A 62 -20.79 27.32 15.59
N LYS A 63 -21.60 27.46 16.64
CA LYS A 63 -22.39 28.67 16.94
C LYS A 63 -21.64 29.65 17.84
N ASN A 64 -20.44 29.30 18.31
CA ASN A 64 -19.62 30.16 19.15
C ASN A 64 -19.00 31.28 18.31
N GLU A 65 -19.21 32.53 18.73
CA GLU A 65 -18.68 33.73 18.08
C GLU A 65 -17.15 33.83 18.18
N ASP A 66 -16.58 33.28 19.26
CA ASP A 66 -15.13 33.25 19.54
C ASP A 66 -14.55 31.85 19.33
N TYR A 67 -15.04 31.11 18.34
CA TYR A 67 -14.47 29.80 18.00
C TYR A 67 -12.96 29.92 17.73
N VAL A 68 -12.16 29.06 18.36
CA VAL A 68 -10.72 28.94 18.17
C VAL A 68 -10.43 27.51 17.75
N ASP A 69 -9.67 27.33 16.67
CA ASP A 69 -9.25 26.01 16.24
C ASP A 69 -8.20 25.44 17.21
N SER A 70 -8.56 24.37 17.92
CA SER A 70 -7.67 23.66 18.84
C SER A 70 -6.49 22.97 18.15
N THR A 71 -6.52 22.83 16.82
CA THR A 71 -5.46 22.19 16.03
C THR A 71 -4.46 23.17 15.40
N SER A 72 -4.75 24.49 15.43
CA SER A 72 -3.85 25.53 14.93
C SER A 72 -2.85 25.95 15.99
N VAL A 73 -1.55 25.90 15.67
CA VAL A 73 -0.43 26.29 16.55
C VAL A 73 -0.61 27.71 17.12
N ASP A 74 -1.16 28.62 16.31
CA ASP A 74 -1.33 30.03 16.67
C ASP A 74 -2.68 30.36 17.36
N LYS A 75 -3.52 29.38 17.72
CA LYS A 75 -4.88 29.61 18.26
C LYS A 75 -5.69 30.63 17.43
N LYS A 76 -5.58 30.54 16.10
CA LYS A 76 -6.28 31.45 15.19
C LYS A 76 -7.78 31.17 15.22
N HIS A 77 -8.59 32.22 15.09
CA HIS A 77 -10.03 32.13 14.89
C HIS A 77 -10.34 31.71 13.44
N ILE A 78 -10.07 30.44 13.14
CA ILE A 78 -10.26 29.81 11.84
C ILE A 78 -11.26 28.66 11.97
N PHE A 79 -12.14 28.48 10.99
CA PHE A 79 -13.05 27.34 10.92
C PHE A 79 -12.99 26.70 9.53
N VAL A 80 -12.43 25.49 9.43
CA VAL A 80 -12.30 24.74 8.17
C VAL A 80 -13.55 23.92 7.92
N LEU A 81 -14.21 24.14 6.76
CA LEU A 81 -15.49 23.48 6.46
C LEU A 81 -15.34 21.99 6.14
N PHE A 82 -14.28 21.61 5.43
CA PHE A 82 -14.06 20.22 4.99
C PHE A 82 -12.60 19.80 5.23
N PRO A 83 -12.17 19.57 6.48
CA PRO A 83 -10.75 19.36 6.82
C PRO A 83 -10.07 18.24 6.02
N LYS A 84 -10.81 17.16 5.71
CA LYS A 84 -10.28 15.97 5.01
C LYS A 84 -10.46 16.01 3.48
N LYS A 85 -11.33 16.88 2.94
CA LYS A 85 -11.70 16.88 1.52
C LYS A 85 -11.34 18.18 0.80
N PHE A 86 -11.48 19.32 1.47
CA PHE A 86 -11.28 20.67 0.93
C PHE A 86 -10.78 21.60 2.06
N PRO A 87 -9.49 21.50 2.46
CA PRO A 87 -8.93 22.32 3.53
C PRO A 87 -8.77 23.79 3.11
N GLU A 88 -8.69 24.06 1.80
CA GLU A 88 -8.55 25.39 1.20
C GLU A 88 -9.76 26.31 1.44
N ILE A 89 -10.92 25.75 1.79
CA ILE A 89 -12.16 26.51 2.05
C ILE A 89 -12.39 26.61 3.56
N TYR A 90 -12.07 27.77 4.12
CA TYR A 90 -12.23 28.04 5.54
C TYR A 90 -12.71 29.47 5.81
N LEU A 91 -13.26 29.66 7.01
CA LEU A 91 -13.67 30.96 7.52
C LEU A 91 -12.61 31.50 8.46
N GLU A 92 -12.45 32.82 8.50
CA GLU A 92 -11.63 33.54 9.45
C GLU A 92 -12.43 34.67 10.10
N LYS A 93 -12.10 34.98 11.37
CA LYS A 93 -12.71 36.09 12.09
C LYS A 93 -11.95 37.38 11.80
N ILE A 94 -12.66 38.39 11.30
CA ILE A 94 -12.13 39.75 11.05
C ILE A 94 -12.96 40.73 11.86
N GLY A 95 -12.36 41.31 12.91
CA GLY A 95 -13.08 42.11 13.90
C GLY A 95 -14.13 41.27 14.63
N ASN A 96 -15.40 41.69 14.57
CA ASN A 96 -16.51 41.01 15.24
C ASN A 96 -17.26 40.00 14.34
N ASN A 97 -16.88 39.86 13.07
CA ASN A 97 -17.61 39.05 12.11
C ASN A 97 -16.73 37.95 11.50
N TRP A 98 -17.37 36.87 11.04
CA TRP A 98 -16.75 35.76 10.33
C TRP A 98 -16.95 35.91 8.83
N TYR A 99 -15.87 35.79 8.07
CA TYR A 99 -15.85 35.86 6.61
C TYR A 99 -15.13 34.65 6.04
N TYR A 100 -15.33 34.37 4.75
CA TYR A 100 -14.42 33.48 4.03
C TYR A 100 -13.03 34.09 4.00
N SER A 101 -12.01 33.27 4.25
CA SER A 101 -10.64 33.76 4.35
C SER A 101 -10.17 34.39 3.06
N ALA A 102 -9.27 35.38 3.18
CA ALA A 102 -8.66 36.01 2.00
C ALA A 102 -8.03 34.95 1.07
N GLU A 103 -7.38 33.93 1.64
CA GLU A 103 -6.80 32.79 0.90
C GLU A 103 -7.85 32.01 0.11
N THR A 104 -8.96 31.61 0.76
CA THR A 104 -10.07 30.94 0.08
C THR A 104 -10.56 31.78 -1.09
N ILE A 105 -10.78 33.08 -0.85
CA ILE A 105 -11.35 33.97 -1.85
C ILE A 105 -10.40 34.22 -3.03
N ASP A 106 -9.10 34.27 -2.81
CA ASP A 106 -8.11 34.45 -3.88
C ASP A 106 -8.00 33.17 -4.74
N GLN A 107 -8.06 32.00 -4.10
CA GLN A 107 -8.01 30.71 -4.77
C GLN A 107 -9.35 30.30 -5.44
N ILE A 108 -10.48 30.97 -5.14
CA ILE A 108 -11.81 30.61 -5.69
C ILE A 108 -11.78 30.41 -7.21
N ASN A 109 -11.05 31.24 -7.96
CA ASN A 109 -11.03 31.14 -9.42
C ASN A 109 -10.31 29.87 -9.89
N GLN A 110 -9.14 29.57 -9.29
CA GLN A 110 -8.38 28.35 -9.58
C GLN A 110 -9.18 27.10 -9.18
N ILE A 111 -9.81 27.13 -8.00
CA ILE A 111 -10.66 26.04 -7.54
C ILE A 111 -11.84 25.86 -8.50
N TYR A 112 -12.50 26.96 -8.89
CA TYR A 112 -13.62 26.93 -9.83
C TYR A 112 -13.23 26.28 -11.16
N GLU A 113 -12.09 26.68 -11.75
CA GLU A 113 -11.56 26.10 -12.99
C GLU A 113 -11.20 24.62 -12.82
N SER A 114 -10.74 24.19 -11.64
CA SER A 114 -10.48 22.77 -11.36
C SER A 114 -11.76 21.91 -11.30
N VAL A 115 -12.90 22.52 -10.93
CA VAL A 115 -14.22 21.85 -10.87
C VAL A 115 -14.94 21.95 -12.21
N TYR A 116 -14.76 23.07 -12.91
CA TYR A 116 -15.37 23.38 -14.20
C TYR A 116 -14.28 23.78 -15.23
N PRO A 117 -13.51 22.81 -15.77
CA PRO A 117 -12.40 23.11 -16.68
C PRO A 117 -12.80 23.86 -17.95
N TRP A 118 -14.05 23.65 -18.41
CA TRP A 118 -14.64 24.32 -19.57
C TRP A 118 -15.59 25.45 -19.19
N GLY A 119 -15.57 25.87 -17.93
CA GLY A 119 -16.49 26.86 -17.39
C GLY A 119 -17.94 26.38 -17.37
N THR A 120 -18.87 27.32 -17.17
CA THR A 120 -20.32 27.06 -17.22
C THR A 120 -21.05 28.01 -18.18
N SER A 121 -20.32 28.88 -18.89
CA SER A 121 -20.91 29.86 -19.80
C SER A 121 -21.57 29.20 -21.01
N PHE A 122 -20.98 28.11 -21.49
CA PHE A 122 -21.50 27.37 -22.65
C PHE A 122 -22.96 26.88 -22.46
N ILE A 123 -23.40 26.71 -21.21
CA ILE A 123 -24.78 26.32 -20.89
C ILE A 123 -25.76 27.41 -21.34
N ASN A 124 -25.47 28.68 -21.03
CA ASN A 124 -26.35 29.78 -21.39
C ASN A 124 -26.13 30.24 -22.85
N ASP A 125 -24.91 30.08 -23.38
CA ASP A 125 -24.56 30.60 -24.70
C ASP A 125 -24.99 29.66 -25.86
N TYR A 126 -25.03 28.34 -25.63
CA TYR A 126 -25.27 27.34 -26.69
C TYR A 126 -26.52 26.48 -26.49
N ILE A 127 -27.14 26.46 -25.32
CA ILE A 127 -28.34 25.64 -25.08
C ILE A 127 -29.59 26.48 -25.37
N PRO A 128 -30.46 26.04 -26.30
CA PRO A 128 -31.70 26.75 -26.59
C PRO A 128 -32.64 26.85 -25.37
N GLU A 129 -33.27 28.02 -25.19
CA GLU A 129 -34.31 28.33 -24.18
C GLU A 129 -35.34 27.21 -23.93
N PRO A 130 -35.89 26.49 -24.96
CA PRO A 130 -36.85 25.40 -24.73
C PRO A 130 -36.30 24.26 -23.86
N LEU A 131 -34.99 24.05 -23.83
CA LEU A 131 -34.33 23.00 -23.07
C LEU A 131 -34.07 23.38 -21.60
N HIS A 132 -34.24 24.65 -21.23
CA HIS A 132 -34.22 25.09 -19.83
C HIS A 132 -35.55 24.86 -19.10
N LYS A 133 -36.59 24.36 -19.80
CA LYS A 133 -37.85 23.98 -19.15
C LYS A 133 -37.60 22.88 -18.12
N SER A 134 -38.18 23.06 -16.93
CA SER A 134 -38.05 22.10 -15.84
C SER A 134 -39.02 20.94 -16.03
N PHE A 135 -38.50 19.72 -15.90
CA PHE A 135 -39.23 18.47 -15.90
C PHE A 135 -38.71 17.57 -14.77
N LEU A 136 -39.60 17.18 -13.83
CA LEU A 136 -39.25 16.36 -12.66
C LEU A 136 -38.07 16.92 -11.83
N ASN A 137 -38.03 18.24 -11.61
CA ASN A 137 -36.97 18.98 -10.88
C ASN A 137 -35.61 19.12 -11.59
N PHE A 138 -35.51 18.72 -12.86
CA PHE A 138 -34.31 18.90 -13.68
C PHE A 138 -34.63 19.68 -14.95
N GLU A 139 -33.63 20.31 -15.55
CA GLU A 139 -33.79 20.93 -16.86
C GLU A 139 -33.65 19.87 -17.98
N ILE A 140 -34.37 20.01 -19.09
CA ILE A 140 -34.36 19.00 -20.18
C ILE A 140 -32.95 18.76 -20.71
N TRP A 141 -32.13 19.80 -20.81
CA TRP A 141 -30.73 19.66 -21.25
C TRP A 141 -29.89 18.79 -20.31
N GLN A 142 -30.22 18.71 -19.02
CA GLN A 142 -29.46 17.91 -18.05
C GLN A 142 -29.60 16.41 -18.35
N TYR A 143 -30.79 15.97 -18.78
CA TYR A 143 -31.00 14.58 -19.22
C TYR A 143 -30.22 14.27 -20.50
N LEU A 144 -30.27 15.18 -21.48
CA LEU A 144 -29.49 15.04 -22.71
C LEU A 144 -27.99 15.05 -22.44
N GLY A 145 -27.53 15.95 -21.58
CA GLY A 145 -26.14 16.05 -21.15
C GLY A 145 -25.68 14.78 -20.43
N PHE A 146 -26.52 14.19 -19.58
CA PHE A 146 -26.23 12.91 -18.94
C PHE A 146 -26.14 11.76 -19.96
N LEU A 147 -27.04 11.73 -20.95
CA LEU A 147 -26.99 10.74 -22.03
C LEU A 147 -25.73 10.89 -22.89
N ILE A 148 -25.37 12.12 -23.24
CA ILE A 148 -24.12 12.45 -23.94
C ILE A 148 -22.91 12.00 -23.11
N LEU A 149 -22.93 12.23 -21.80
CA LEU A 149 -21.87 11.84 -20.90
C LEU A 149 -21.71 10.30 -20.85
N ILE A 150 -22.82 9.54 -20.86
CA ILE A 150 -22.77 8.07 -20.99
C ILE A 150 -22.16 7.67 -22.35
N LEU A 151 -22.57 8.29 -23.45
CA LEU A 151 -22.03 8.00 -24.78
C LEU A 151 -20.52 8.30 -24.84
N ILE A 152 -20.09 9.43 -24.27
CA ILE A 152 -18.66 9.78 -24.13
C ILE A 152 -17.94 8.72 -23.31
N GLY A 153 -18.50 8.27 -22.19
CA GLY A 153 -17.93 7.19 -21.38
C GLY A 153 -17.74 5.89 -22.17
N VAL A 154 -18.73 5.49 -22.97
CA VAL A 154 -18.66 4.29 -23.83
C VAL A 154 -17.63 4.48 -24.95
N LEU A 155 -17.56 5.67 -25.55
CA LEU A 155 -16.58 6.02 -26.58
C LEU A 155 -15.15 5.96 -26.02
N ILE A 156 -14.93 6.59 -24.86
CA ILE A 156 -13.66 6.53 -24.12
C ILE A 156 -13.29 5.08 -23.82
N TYR A 157 -14.23 4.27 -23.36
CA TYR A 157 -13.96 2.85 -23.11
C TYR A 157 -13.45 2.13 -24.37
N HIS A 158 -14.11 2.30 -25.52
CA HIS A 158 -13.67 1.66 -26.75
C HIS A 158 -12.33 2.18 -27.26
N LEU A 159 -12.09 3.49 -27.15
CA LEU A 159 -10.86 4.14 -27.58
C LEU A 159 -9.67 3.73 -26.70
N PHE A 160 -9.81 3.87 -25.38
CA PHE A 160 -8.74 3.64 -24.41
C PHE A 160 -8.49 2.16 -24.13
N LYS A 161 -9.46 1.27 -24.36
CA LYS A 161 -9.23 -0.18 -24.23
C LYS A 161 -8.07 -0.65 -25.11
N ARG A 162 -8.01 -0.15 -26.36
CA ARG A 162 -6.92 -0.49 -27.29
C ARG A 162 -5.57 0.04 -26.81
N LEU A 163 -5.56 1.26 -26.28
CA LEU A 163 -4.35 1.89 -25.73
C LEU A 163 -3.85 1.17 -24.47
N VAL A 164 -4.72 0.91 -23.50
CA VAL A 164 -4.39 0.20 -22.26
C VAL A 164 -3.87 -1.20 -22.58
N TYR A 165 -4.54 -1.93 -23.47
CA TYR A 165 -4.06 -3.24 -23.93
C TYR A 165 -2.66 -3.14 -24.53
N PHE A 166 -2.43 -2.21 -25.46
CA PHE A 166 -1.12 -1.99 -26.08
C PHE A 166 -0.02 -1.68 -25.05
N ILE A 167 -0.29 -0.81 -24.08
CA ILE A 167 0.66 -0.45 -23.01
C ILE A 167 0.97 -1.68 -22.16
N LEU A 168 -0.04 -2.41 -21.71
CA LEU A 168 0.15 -3.61 -20.87
C LEU A 168 0.97 -4.68 -21.58
N THR A 169 0.68 -4.96 -22.86
CA THR A 169 1.45 -5.93 -23.66
C THR A 169 2.88 -5.45 -23.94
N LYS A 170 3.12 -4.12 -23.99
CA LYS A 170 4.48 -3.57 -24.13
C LYS A 170 5.27 -3.72 -22.83
N VAL A 171 4.65 -3.42 -21.69
CA VAL A 171 5.24 -3.61 -20.35
C VAL A 171 5.57 -5.08 -20.10
N GLU A 172 4.65 -5.99 -20.44
CA GLU A 172 4.88 -7.43 -20.35
C GLU A 172 6.11 -7.87 -21.12
N ARG A 173 6.24 -7.49 -22.39
CA ARG A 173 7.39 -7.87 -23.23
C ARG A 173 8.73 -7.36 -22.70
N VAL A 174 8.73 -6.26 -21.97
CA VAL A 174 9.95 -5.70 -21.35
C VAL A 174 10.30 -6.45 -20.05
N LEU A 175 9.30 -6.81 -19.24
CA LEU A 175 9.51 -7.43 -17.93
C LEU A 175 9.62 -8.95 -17.98
N VAL A 176 8.95 -9.60 -18.94
CA VAL A 176 8.81 -11.07 -19.01
C VAL A 176 9.36 -11.55 -20.36
N LYS A 177 10.56 -12.14 -20.34
CA LYS A 177 11.23 -12.68 -21.55
C LYS A 177 10.52 -13.90 -22.16
N ASN A 178 9.71 -14.63 -21.38
CA ASN A 178 8.92 -15.78 -21.84
C ASN A 178 7.43 -15.57 -21.56
N THR A 179 6.69 -15.15 -22.58
CA THR A 179 5.25 -14.90 -22.49
C THR A 179 4.50 -16.23 -22.38
N SER A 180 4.00 -16.58 -21.19
CA SER A 180 3.06 -17.70 -21.05
C SER A 180 1.66 -17.26 -21.49
N GLU A 181 0.88 -18.17 -22.09
CA GLU A 181 -0.48 -17.89 -22.58
C GLU A 181 -1.39 -17.38 -21.44
N ALA A 182 -1.10 -17.79 -20.21
CA ALA A 182 -1.77 -17.33 -19.00
C ALA A 182 -1.56 -15.83 -18.72
N VAL A 183 -0.37 -15.28 -18.94
CA VAL A 183 -0.08 -13.85 -18.74
C VAL A 183 -0.81 -13.00 -19.78
N ASN A 184 -0.77 -13.41 -21.06
CA ASN A 184 -1.54 -12.77 -22.14
C ASN A 184 -3.05 -12.72 -21.83
N GLN A 185 -3.63 -13.83 -21.40
CA GLN A 185 -5.04 -13.87 -21.02
C GLN A 185 -5.35 -12.95 -19.85
N ALA A 186 -4.43 -12.84 -18.88
CA ALA A 186 -4.63 -11.98 -17.73
C ALA A 186 -4.52 -10.49 -18.06
N ILE A 187 -3.60 -10.10 -18.95
CA ILE A 187 -3.50 -8.73 -19.47
C ILE A 187 -4.78 -8.32 -20.18
N ASN A 188 -5.34 -9.20 -21.02
CA ASN A 188 -6.63 -8.93 -21.66
C ASN A 188 -7.74 -8.73 -20.61
N ARG A 189 -7.73 -9.53 -19.53
CA ARG A 189 -8.69 -9.39 -18.41
C ARG A 189 -8.47 -8.13 -17.56
N LEU A 190 -7.23 -7.62 -17.45
CA LEU A 190 -6.85 -6.40 -16.72
C LEU A 190 -7.14 -5.13 -17.52
N SER A 191 -7.08 -5.20 -18.86
CA SER A 191 -7.35 -4.03 -19.71
C SER A 191 -8.74 -3.43 -19.46
N ARG A 192 -9.77 -4.28 -19.35
CA ARG A 192 -11.17 -3.85 -19.17
C ARG A 192 -11.40 -3.01 -17.90
N PRO A 193 -11.09 -3.50 -16.68
CA PRO A 193 -11.32 -2.74 -15.46
C PRO A 193 -10.45 -1.48 -15.38
N LEU A 194 -9.20 -1.51 -15.89
CA LEU A 194 -8.34 -0.33 -15.94
C LEU A 194 -8.92 0.76 -16.85
N THR A 195 -9.43 0.37 -18.02
CA THR A 195 -10.13 1.30 -18.91
C THR A 195 -11.41 1.84 -18.26
N LEU A 196 -12.17 1.02 -17.54
CA LEU A 196 -13.36 1.47 -16.82
C LEU A 196 -13.01 2.48 -15.72
N ILE A 197 -11.99 2.22 -14.89
CA ILE A 197 -11.52 3.17 -13.87
C ILE A 197 -11.18 4.52 -14.50
N PHE A 198 -10.48 4.50 -15.63
CA PHE A 198 -10.14 5.73 -16.35
C PHE A 198 -11.38 6.43 -16.92
N ALA A 199 -12.33 5.69 -17.49
CA ALA A 199 -13.60 6.25 -17.96
C ALA A 199 -14.40 6.87 -16.80
N PHE A 200 -14.48 6.21 -15.66
CA PHE A 200 -15.12 6.75 -14.44
C PHE A 200 -14.41 8.01 -13.94
N TRP A 201 -13.08 8.07 -14.01
CA TRP A 201 -12.32 9.27 -13.66
C TRP A 201 -12.64 10.46 -14.59
N ILE A 202 -12.78 10.24 -15.89
CA ILE A 202 -13.20 11.30 -16.83
C ILE A 202 -14.65 11.71 -16.57
N VAL A 203 -15.55 10.74 -16.41
CA VAL A 203 -16.96 10.96 -16.10
C VAL A 203 -17.12 11.78 -14.81
N GLU A 204 -16.37 11.47 -13.76
CA GLU A 204 -16.35 12.23 -12.51
C GLU A 204 -15.94 13.70 -12.71
N LYS A 205 -15.00 13.97 -13.63
CA LYS A 205 -14.58 15.34 -13.97
C LYS A 205 -15.60 16.09 -14.83
N LEU A 206 -16.36 15.37 -15.65
CA LEU A 206 -17.40 15.94 -16.51
C LEU A 206 -18.76 16.10 -15.80
N LEU A 207 -19.03 15.31 -14.77
CA LEU A 207 -20.32 15.30 -14.06
C LEU A 207 -20.72 16.68 -13.50
N PRO A 208 -19.83 17.47 -12.87
CA PRO A 208 -20.20 18.77 -12.28
C PRO A 208 -20.75 19.76 -13.30
N ILE A 209 -20.34 19.63 -14.57
CA ILE A 209 -20.74 20.47 -15.69
C ILE A 209 -22.27 20.45 -15.90
N LEU A 210 -22.92 19.34 -15.56
CA LEU A 210 -24.37 19.18 -15.66
C LEU A 210 -25.15 20.01 -14.63
N GLN A 211 -24.48 20.59 -13.62
CA GLN A 211 -25.08 21.39 -12.54
C GLN A 211 -26.31 20.70 -11.90
N MET A 212 -26.22 19.38 -11.75
CA MET A 212 -27.28 18.59 -11.14
C MET A 212 -27.55 19.06 -9.70
N PRO A 213 -28.78 18.93 -9.19
CA PRO A 213 -29.08 19.23 -7.80
C PRO A 213 -28.13 18.49 -6.84
N LEU A 214 -27.69 19.17 -5.78
CA LEU A 214 -26.66 18.70 -4.85
C LEU A 214 -26.84 17.24 -4.39
N ASN A 215 -28.07 16.81 -4.10
CA ASN A 215 -28.34 15.45 -3.63
C ASN A 215 -28.10 14.38 -4.71
N ILE A 216 -28.49 14.64 -5.95
CA ILE A 216 -28.27 13.73 -7.08
C ILE A 216 -26.79 13.72 -7.45
N ASN A 217 -26.16 14.90 -7.55
CA ASN A 217 -24.73 14.99 -7.85
C ASN A 217 -23.89 14.22 -6.81
N ARG A 218 -24.18 14.40 -5.51
CA ARG A 218 -23.52 13.66 -4.43
C ARG A 218 -23.70 12.14 -4.56
N PHE A 219 -24.92 11.68 -4.86
CA PHE A 219 -25.19 10.25 -5.02
C PHE A 219 -24.42 9.66 -6.21
N LEU A 220 -24.39 10.36 -7.35
CA LEU A 220 -23.66 9.94 -8.54
C LEU A 220 -22.15 9.89 -8.29
N LEU A 221 -21.58 10.94 -7.68
CA LEU A 221 -20.14 10.97 -7.32
C LEU A 221 -19.77 9.84 -6.36
N LEU A 222 -20.58 9.59 -5.33
CA LEU A 222 -20.37 8.48 -4.40
C LEU A 222 -20.46 7.12 -5.11
N GLY A 223 -21.43 6.94 -6.02
CA GLY A 223 -21.55 5.73 -6.83
C GLY A 223 -20.33 5.50 -7.73
N ILE A 224 -19.80 6.56 -8.35
CA ILE A 224 -18.57 6.51 -9.15
C ILE A 224 -17.36 6.15 -8.29
N GLU A 225 -17.22 6.76 -7.10
CA GLU A 225 -16.15 6.44 -6.16
C GLU A 225 -16.18 4.97 -5.72
N ILE A 226 -17.36 4.45 -5.36
CA ILE A 226 -17.55 3.04 -5.01
C ILE A 226 -17.19 2.14 -6.19
N ALA A 227 -17.68 2.45 -7.40
CA ALA A 227 -17.39 1.68 -8.61
C ALA A 227 -15.88 1.61 -8.87
N LYS A 228 -15.16 2.74 -8.77
CA LYS A 228 -13.69 2.78 -8.90
C LYS A 228 -13.00 1.87 -7.87
N ILE A 229 -13.41 1.90 -6.60
CA ILE A 229 -12.85 1.01 -5.56
C ILE A 229 -13.07 -0.46 -5.94
N VAL A 230 -14.29 -0.84 -6.34
CA VAL A 230 -14.60 -2.23 -6.73
C VAL A 230 -13.76 -2.68 -7.92
N PHE A 231 -13.58 -1.82 -8.93
CA PHE A 231 -12.71 -2.12 -10.05
C PHE A 231 -11.24 -2.22 -9.64
N TRP A 232 -10.76 -1.38 -8.71
CA TRP A 232 -9.41 -1.50 -8.17
C TRP A 232 -9.20 -2.82 -7.42
N ILE A 233 -10.15 -3.23 -6.57
CA ILE A 233 -10.11 -4.54 -5.89
C ILE A 233 -10.01 -5.65 -6.94
N TYR A 234 -10.84 -5.61 -7.98
CA TYR A 234 -10.79 -6.60 -9.06
C TYR A 234 -9.42 -6.61 -9.78
N VAL A 235 -8.86 -5.44 -10.10
CA VAL A 235 -7.53 -5.29 -10.71
C VAL A 235 -6.46 -5.94 -9.83
N PHE A 236 -6.42 -5.61 -8.54
CA PHE A 236 -5.43 -6.16 -7.62
C PHE A 236 -5.60 -7.67 -7.41
N LEU A 237 -6.83 -8.18 -7.31
CA LEU A 237 -7.08 -9.63 -7.23
C LEU A 237 -6.60 -10.36 -8.49
N LYS A 238 -6.75 -9.76 -9.67
CA LYS A 238 -6.21 -10.31 -10.91
C LYS A 238 -4.69 -10.23 -10.96
N LEU A 239 -4.10 -9.12 -10.51
CA LEU A 239 -2.64 -8.97 -10.39
C LEU A 239 -2.05 -10.06 -9.49
N VAL A 240 -2.65 -10.30 -8.32
CA VAL A 240 -2.25 -11.41 -7.44
C VAL A 240 -2.33 -12.75 -8.18
N ALA A 241 -3.41 -13.02 -8.93
CA ALA A 241 -3.51 -14.25 -9.70
C ALA A 241 -2.41 -14.40 -10.76
N VAL A 242 -2.00 -13.30 -11.43
CA VAL A 242 -0.91 -13.30 -12.41
C VAL A 242 0.43 -13.55 -11.74
N VAL A 243 0.75 -12.80 -10.69
CA VAL A 243 2.02 -12.94 -9.96
C VAL A 243 2.16 -14.36 -9.42
N MET A 244 1.09 -14.93 -8.87
CA MET A 244 1.11 -16.30 -8.38
C MET A 244 1.24 -17.35 -9.49
N GLN A 245 0.68 -17.10 -10.68
CA GLN A 245 0.87 -17.98 -11.83
C GLN A 245 2.32 -17.92 -12.35
N VAL A 246 2.90 -16.72 -12.46
CA VAL A 246 4.30 -16.54 -12.86
C VAL A 246 5.22 -17.24 -11.86
N TYR A 247 4.94 -17.09 -10.56
CA TYR A 247 5.69 -17.78 -9.52
C TYR A 247 5.55 -19.31 -9.63
N ALA A 248 4.34 -19.82 -9.91
CA ALA A 248 4.11 -21.24 -10.16
C ALA A 248 4.86 -21.77 -11.40
N ASP A 249 4.85 -21.00 -12.50
CA ASP A 249 5.57 -21.36 -13.74
C ASP A 249 7.09 -21.41 -13.52
N ILE A 250 7.64 -20.55 -12.66
CA ILE A 250 9.06 -20.56 -12.26
C ILE A 250 9.34 -21.76 -11.35
N ALA A 251 8.53 -21.95 -10.31
CA ALA A 251 8.65 -23.04 -9.36
C ALA A 251 8.57 -24.43 -10.01
N SER A 252 7.71 -24.60 -11.01
CA SER A 252 7.57 -25.87 -11.75
C SER A 252 8.85 -26.32 -12.49
N LYS A 253 9.83 -25.43 -12.65
CA LYS A 253 11.15 -25.73 -13.24
C LYS A 253 12.17 -26.17 -12.20
N THR A 254 11.80 -26.17 -10.93
CA THR A 254 12.62 -26.59 -9.79
C THR A 254 12.03 -27.88 -9.24
N GLU A 255 12.86 -28.85 -8.83
CA GLU A 255 12.39 -30.15 -8.27
C GLU A 255 11.78 -30.05 -6.85
N SER A 256 11.54 -28.82 -6.37
CA SER A 256 11.10 -28.54 -5.01
C SER A 256 9.60 -28.78 -4.83
N LYS A 257 9.23 -29.85 -4.12
CA LYS A 257 7.85 -30.13 -3.69
C LYS A 257 7.27 -29.09 -2.70
N LEU A 258 8.11 -28.19 -2.18
CA LEU A 258 7.69 -27.14 -1.24
C LEU A 258 6.91 -26.02 -1.93
N ASP A 259 7.24 -25.73 -3.20
CA ASP A 259 6.67 -24.58 -3.90
C ASP A 259 5.16 -24.79 -4.16
N ASP A 260 4.75 -26.02 -4.44
CA ASP A 260 3.35 -26.40 -4.67
C ASP A 260 2.42 -26.15 -3.47
N GLN A 261 2.96 -26.18 -2.24
CA GLN A 261 2.20 -25.94 -1.02
C GLN A 261 2.19 -24.46 -0.61
N ILE A 262 3.27 -23.73 -0.90
CA ILE A 262 3.41 -22.30 -0.54
C ILE A 262 2.56 -21.41 -1.46
N ILE A 263 2.49 -21.74 -2.75
CA ILE A 263 1.71 -21.00 -3.76
C ILE A 263 0.26 -20.73 -3.32
N PRO A 264 -0.56 -21.74 -2.95
CA PRO A 264 -1.95 -21.49 -2.55
C PRO A 264 -2.07 -20.68 -1.26
N ILE A 265 -1.16 -20.86 -0.29
CA ILE A 265 -1.15 -20.10 0.97
C ILE A 265 -0.87 -18.63 0.68
N LEU A 266 0.20 -18.34 -0.06
CA LEU A 266 0.60 -16.98 -0.41
C LEU A 266 -0.48 -16.28 -1.26
N LYS A 267 -1.09 -17.01 -2.20
CA LYS A 267 -2.22 -16.51 -3.00
C LYS A 267 -3.39 -16.08 -2.13
N ASN A 268 -3.78 -16.91 -1.16
CA ASN A 268 -4.90 -16.60 -0.26
C ASN A 268 -4.58 -15.44 0.67
N LEU A 269 -3.34 -15.38 1.20
CA LEU A 269 -2.87 -14.26 2.02
C LEU A 269 -2.95 -12.93 1.26
N LEU A 270 -2.37 -12.88 0.05
CA LEU A 270 -2.39 -11.67 -0.79
C LEU A 270 -3.81 -11.25 -1.16
N ARG A 271 -4.69 -12.20 -1.50
CA ARG A 271 -6.12 -11.89 -1.77
C ARG A 271 -6.82 -11.35 -0.52
N GLY A 272 -6.54 -11.91 0.65
CA GLY A 272 -7.04 -11.42 1.94
C GLY A 272 -6.63 -9.97 2.20
N LEU A 273 -5.35 -9.64 1.98
CA LEU A 273 -4.84 -8.27 2.13
C LEU A 273 -5.51 -7.29 1.16
N VAL A 274 -5.67 -7.69 -0.11
CA VAL A 274 -6.38 -6.86 -1.11
C VAL A 274 -7.83 -6.60 -0.68
N MET A 275 -8.53 -7.62 -0.20
CA MET A 275 -9.89 -7.48 0.30
C MET A 275 -9.96 -6.57 1.53
N MET A 276 -9.04 -6.73 2.48
CA MET A 276 -8.98 -5.90 3.69
C MET A 276 -8.79 -4.41 3.35
N VAL A 277 -7.84 -4.09 2.47
CA VAL A 277 -7.60 -2.70 2.01
C VAL A 277 -8.79 -2.18 1.21
N GLY A 278 -9.41 -3.02 0.38
CA GLY A 278 -10.59 -2.68 -0.40
C GLY A 278 -11.79 -2.30 0.48
N VAL A 279 -12.10 -3.14 1.48
CA VAL A 279 -13.19 -2.90 2.45
C VAL A 279 -12.90 -1.66 3.28
N TYR A 280 -11.66 -1.46 3.72
CA TYR A 280 -11.25 -0.24 4.43
C TYR A 280 -11.55 1.03 3.63
N ASN A 281 -11.16 1.07 2.35
CA ASN A 281 -11.44 2.23 1.50
C ASN A 281 -12.93 2.43 1.26
N LEU A 282 -13.70 1.33 1.11
CA LEU A 282 -15.15 1.41 0.96
C LEU A 282 -15.82 2.04 2.19
N LEU A 283 -15.45 1.59 3.40
CA LEU A 283 -15.98 2.13 4.66
C LEU A 283 -15.62 3.61 4.84
N LYS A 284 -14.41 4.01 4.44
CA LYS A 284 -13.97 5.42 4.47
C LYS A 284 -14.89 6.33 3.64
N ILE A 285 -15.29 5.88 2.45
CA ILE A 285 -16.16 6.66 1.56
C ILE A 285 -17.60 6.72 2.06
N LEU A 286 -18.07 5.63 2.69
CA LEU A 286 -19.38 5.60 3.35
C LEU A 286 -19.46 6.47 4.62
N GLY A 287 -18.35 7.11 5.01
CA GLY A 287 -18.31 8.02 6.17
C GLY A 287 -18.23 7.31 7.52
N VAL A 288 -17.91 6.02 7.53
CA VAL A 288 -17.63 5.28 8.77
C VAL A 288 -16.31 5.79 9.34
N ASP A 289 -16.26 6.00 10.66
CA ASP A 289 -15.01 6.37 11.33
C ASP A 289 -14.02 5.19 11.27
N THR A 290 -13.04 5.32 10.39
CA THR A 290 -12.01 4.31 10.17
C THR A 290 -10.93 4.28 11.25
N THR A 291 -10.95 5.21 12.21
CA THR A 291 -9.95 5.29 13.28
C THR A 291 -9.99 4.05 14.17
N THR A 292 -11.20 3.64 14.58
CA THR A 292 -11.42 2.42 15.37
C THR A 292 -11.03 1.17 14.59
N LEU A 293 -11.29 1.15 13.29
CA LEU A 293 -11.00 0.03 12.41
C LEU A 293 -9.48 -0.16 12.21
N ILE A 294 -8.75 0.94 12.00
CA ILE A 294 -7.28 0.93 11.96
C ILE A 294 -6.72 0.49 13.31
N ALA A 295 -7.23 1.00 14.43
CA ALA A 295 -6.79 0.59 15.76
C ALA A 295 -6.96 -0.93 15.97
N GLY A 296 -8.11 -1.48 15.57
CA GLY A 296 -8.39 -2.92 15.61
C GLY A 296 -7.44 -3.73 14.72
N ILE A 297 -7.22 -3.30 13.47
CA ILE A 297 -6.26 -3.96 12.55
C ILE A 297 -4.84 -3.90 13.11
N SER A 298 -4.43 -2.78 13.71
CA SER A 298 -3.10 -2.63 14.30
C SER A 298 -2.88 -3.58 15.48
N ILE A 299 -3.86 -3.69 16.38
CA ILE A 299 -3.78 -4.64 17.52
C ILE A 299 -3.81 -6.09 17.01
N GLY A 300 -4.69 -6.41 16.06
CA GLY A 300 -4.74 -7.73 15.44
C GLY A 300 -3.45 -8.09 14.71
N GLY A 301 -2.84 -7.13 14.01
CA GLY A 301 -1.55 -7.26 13.34
C GLY A 301 -0.40 -7.48 14.32
N LEU A 302 -0.40 -6.77 15.46
CA LEU A 302 0.57 -7.00 16.53
C LEU A 302 0.43 -8.40 17.13
N ALA A 303 -0.80 -8.85 17.41
CA ALA A 303 -1.05 -10.20 17.91
C ALA A 303 -0.56 -11.27 16.91
N LEU A 304 -0.83 -11.09 15.61
CA LEU A 304 -0.34 -11.98 14.56
C LEU A 304 1.18 -11.97 14.45
N ALA A 305 1.82 -10.81 14.57
CA ALA A 305 3.28 -10.68 14.54
C ALA A 305 3.94 -11.38 15.73
N LEU A 306 3.40 -11.21 16.94
CA LEU A 306 3.84 -11.91 18.15
C LEU A 306 3.66 -13.42 18.01
N ALA A 307 2.51 -13.88 17.49
CA ALA A 307 2.26 -15.29 17.24
C ALA A 307 3.18 -15.90 16.17
N SER A 308 3.64 -15.10 15.21
CA SER A 308 4.50 -15.53 14.09
C SER A 308 5.99 -15.34 14.36
N GLN A 309 6.37 -14.84 15.54
CA GLN A 309 7.74 -14.44 15.85
C GLN A 309 8.76 -15.57 15.61
N ASP A 310 8.47 -16.78 16.07
CA ASP A 310 9.37 -17.93 15.91
C ASP A 310 9.57 -18.33 14.46
N THR A 311 8.52 -18.26 13.64
CA THR A 311 8.61 -18.56 12.21
C THR A 311 9.51 -17.54 11.52
N VAL A 312 9.34 -16.25 11.83
CA VAL A 312 10.16 -15.17 11.26
C VAL A 312 11.62 -15.31 11.70
N LYS A 313 11.88 -15.58 12.98
CA LYS A 313 13.25 -15.81 13.49
C LYS A 313 13.95 -16.93 12.75
N ASN A 314 13.28 -18.07 12.53
CA ASN A 314 13.87 -19.19 11.80
C ASN A 314 14.10 -18.89 10.31
N LEU A 315 13.22 -18.11 9.68
CA LEU A 315 13.43 -17.67 8.30
C LEU A 315 14.68 -16.77 8.20
N ILE A 316 14.85 -15.84 9.13
CA ILE A 316 16.06 -14.99 9.21
C ILE A 316 17.30 -15.86 9.44
N GLY A 317 17.24 -16.84 10.35
CA GLY A 317 18.34 -17.78 10.57
C GLY A 317 18.73 -18.55 9.31
N THR A 318 17.74 -18.99 8.52
CA THR A 318 17.96 -19.64 7.21
C THR A 318 18.72 -18.71 6.26
N PHE A 319 18.28 -17.46 6.17
CA PHE A 319 18.91 -16.45 5.32
C PHE A 319 20.37 -16.18 5.74
N MET A 320 20.65 -16.08 7.05
CA MET A 320 22.01 -15.90 7.56
C MET A 320 22.92 -17.09 7.23
N ILE A 321 22.43 -18.32 7.39
CA ILE A 321 23.19 -19.54 7.02
C ILE A 321 23.55 -19.52 5.54
N PHE A 322 22.65 -19.09 4.66
CA PHE A 322 22.93 -18.97 3.23
C PHE A 322 23.84 -17.80 2.88
N LEU A 323 23.85 -16.71 3.66
CA LEU A 323 24.66 -15.54 3.35
C LEU A 323 26.10 -15.69 3.87
N ASP A 324 26.25 -16.17 5.09
CA ASP A 324 27.56 -16.31 5.76
C ASP A 324 28.25 -17.64 5.45
N HIS A 325 27.51 -18.64 4.95
CA HIS A 325 28.00 -19.98 4.64
C HIS A 325 28.89 -20.60 5.75
N PRO A 326 28.47 -20.62 7.03
CA PRO A 326 29.28 -21.19 8.12
C PRO A 326 29.53 -22.70 7.94
N PHE A 327 28.66 -23.37 7.16
CA PHE A 327 28.77 -24.75 6.74
C PHE A 327 27.98 -24.97 5.45
N GLN A 328 28.26 -26.08 4.77
CA GLN A 328 27.54 -26.52 3.59
C GLN A 328 26.86 -27.89 3.83
N ILE A 329 25.91 -28.22 2.96
CA ILE A 329 25.30 -29.55 2.95
C ILE A 329 26.41 -30.58 2.67
N GLY A 330 26.52 -31.60 3.52
CA GLY A 330 27.59 -32.59 3.50
C GLY A 330 28.71 -32.35 4.51
N ASP A 331 28.81 -31.14 5.10
CA ASP A 331 29.82 -30.87 6.13
C ASP A 331 29.49 -31.61 7.44
N TRP A 332 30.52 -32.14 8.09
CA TRP A 332 30.43 -32.58 9.48
C TRP A 332 30.54 -31.37 10.41
N ILE A 333 29.49 -31.08 11.17
CA ILE A 333 29.45 -29.96 12.10
C ILE A 333 29.28 -30.42 13.55
N GLU A 334 29.83 -29.65 14.48
CA GLU A 334 29.53 -29.75 15.91
C GLU A 334 28.91 -28.43 16.37
N ALA A 335 27.66 -28.52 16.83
CA ALA A 335 26.84 -27.37 17.19
C ALA A 335 26.11 -27.67 18.51
N GLY A 336 26.64 -27.14 19.62
CA GLY A 336 26.17 -27.46 20.96
C GLY A 336 26.41 -28.94 21.32
N VAL A 337 25.32 -29.67 21.57
CA VAL A 337 25.35 -31.12 21.90
C VAL A 337 25.22 -32.03 20.68
N VAL A 338 25.02 -31.48 19.48
CA VAL A 338 24.81 -32.25 18.26
C VAL A 338 26.10 -32.27 17.44
N ALA A 339 26.52 -33.47 17.03
CA ALA A 339 27.66 -33.70 16.14
C ALA A 339 27.22 -34.63 15.00
N GLY A 340 27.37 -34.19 13.76
CA GLY A 340 26.93 -34.97 12.60
C GLY A 340 27.07 -34.27 11.26
N THR A 341 26.68 -34.96 10.20
CA THR A 341 26.69 -34.44 8.82
C THR A 341 25.40 -33.67 8.52
N VAL A 342 25.51 -32.49 7.93
CA VAL A 342 24.36 -31.70 7.47
C VAL A 342 23.74 -32.35 6.24
N GLU A 343 22.47 -32.76 6.33
CA GLU A 343 21.75 -33.37 5.19
C GLU A 343 20.96 -32.35 4.39
N GLU A 344 20.31 -31.40 5.07
CA GLU A 344 19.38 -30.47 4.46
C GLU A 344 19.27 -29.20 5.32
N VAL A 345 19.31 -28.03 4.69
CA VAL A 345 18.94 -26.76 5.31
C VAL A 345 17.54 -26.39 4.79
N GLY A 346 16.50 -26.67 5.59
CA GLY A 346 15.12 -26.33 5.24
C GLY A 346 14.77 -24.87 5.61
N PHE A 347 13.51 -24.46 5.39
CA PHE A 347 13.03 -23.10 5.69
C PHE A 347 12.96 -22.72 7.18
N ARG A 348 12.79 -23.71 8.06
CA ARG A 348 12.67 -23.50 9.51
C ARG A 348 13.78 -24.17 10.31
N SER A 349 14.34 -25.26 9.79
CA SER A 349 15.26 -26.12 10.52
C SER A 349 16.26 -26.80 9.59
N THR A 350 17.45 -27.05 10.12
CA THR A 350 18.50 -27.85 9.50
C THR A 350 18.45 -29.27 10.05
N ARG A 351 18.60 -30.24 9.16
CA ARG A 351 18.67 -31.67 9.48
C ARG A 351 20.13 -32.11 9.53
N VAL A 352 20.54 -32.67 10.66
CA VAL A 352 21.91 -33.14 10.91
C VAL A 352 21.86 -34.61 11.30
N ARG A 353 22.54 -35.47 10.54
CA ARG A 353 22.62 -36.92 10.82
C ARG A 353 23.88 -37.22 11.63
N ALA A 354 23.69 -37.77 12.83
CA ALA A 354 24.80 -38.14 13.70
C ALA A 354 25.44 -39.49 13.32
N ALA A 355 26.57 -39.82 13.96
CA ALA A 355 27.32 -41.06 13.73
C ALA A 355 26.50 -42.33 14.00
N ASP A 356 25.56 -42.26 14.94
CA ASP A 356 24.63 -43.35 15.29
C ASP A 356 23.42 -43.43 14.34
N THR A 357 23.45 -42.68 13.23
CA THR A 357 22.40 -42.55 12.20
C THR A 357 21.12 -41.83 12.63
N SER A 358 21.07 -41.30 13.86
CA SER A 358 19.94 -40.48 14.32
C SER A 358 19.88 -39.14 13.58
N LEU A 359 18.66 -38.63 13.37
CA LEU A 359 18.42 -37.38 12.65
C LEU A 359 18.00 -36.28 13.64
N PHE A 360 18.88 -35.30 13.83
CA PHE A 360 18.59 -34.11 14.62
C PHE A 360 17.98 -33.04 13.74
N GLN A 361 16.91 -32.40 14.23
CA GLN A 361 16.28 -31.27 13.56
C GLN A 361 16.46 -30.02 14.42
N ILE A 362 17.33 -29.11 13.98
CA ILE A 362 17.73 -27.93 14.74
C ILE A 362 17.05 -26.70 14.14
N PRO A 363 16.34 -25.86 14.92
CA PRO A 363 15.80 -24.60 14.43
C PRO A 363 16.91 -23.70 13.84
N ASN A 364 16.68 -23.12 12.67
CA ASN A 364 17.70 -22.32 11.97
C ASN A 364 18.10 -21.06 12.76
N SER A 365 17.16 -20.47 13.51
CA SER A 365 17.46 -19.37 14.42
C SER A 365 18.50 -19.76 15.47
N ALA A 366 18.27 -20.90 16.14
CA ALA A 366 19.20 -21.41 17.14
C ALA A 366 20.57 -21.75 16.54
N LEU A 367 20.58 -22.37 15.34
CA LEU A 367 21.82 -22.76 14.66
C LEU A 367 22.65 -21.56 14.19
N ALA A 368 22.00 -20.48 13.76
CA ALA A 368 22.66 -19.24 13.37
C ALA A 368 23.21 -18.43 14.57
N GLU A 369 22.60 -18.58 15.76
CA GLU A 369 23.03 -17.88 16.98
C GLU A 369 24.13 -18.62 17.76
N MET A 370 24.31 -19.93 17.53
CA MET A 370 25.28 -20.73 18.27
C MET A 370 26.65 -20.80 17.60
N ILE A 371 27.68 -21.12 18.38
CA ILE A 371 29.03 -21.40 17.86
C ILE A 371 29.00 -22.74 17.14
N VAL A 372 29.32 -22.74 15.85
CA VAL A 372 29.39 -23.94 15.01
C VAL A 372 30.85 -24.25 14.69
N ASN A 373 31.31 -25.43 15.09
CA ASN A 373 32.62 -25.95 14.70
C ASN A 373 32.45 -26.81 13.44
N ASN A 374 32.81 -26.26 12.28
CA ASN A 374 32.76 -26.96 11.01
C ASN A 374 34.01 -27.84 10.84
N LYS A 375 33.86 -29.15 11.06
CA LYS A 375 34.94 -30.12 10.86
C LYS A 375 35.10 -30.56 9.40
N GLY A 376 34.15 -30.24 8.52
CA GLY A 376 34.27 -30.47 7.08
C GLY A 376 35.37 -29.65 6.42
N LEU A 377 35.70 -28.48 6.99
CA LEU A 377 36.75 -27.57 6.49
C LEU A 377 38.13 -27.80 7.12
N LEU A 378 38.32 -28.89 7.88
CA LEU A 378 39.62 -29.19 8.49
C LEU A 378 40.67 -29.49 7.41
N LEU A 379 41.77 -28.72 7.39
CA LEU A 379 42.92 -29.02 6.54
C LEU A 379 43.72 -30.22 7.04
N PHE A 380 43.82 -30.38 8.36
CA PHE A 380 44.53 -31.47 9.03
C PHE A 380 43.74 -31.92 10.26
N ARG A 381 43.78 -33.21 10.56
CA ARG A 381 43.16 -33.78 11.76
C ARG A 381 44.23 -34.03 12.82
N ARG A 382 44.03 -33.51 14.02
CA ARG A 382 44.89 -33.83 15.16
C ARG A 382 44.72 -35.31 15.52
N TYR A 383 45.82 -36.06 15.44
CA TYR A 383 45.93 -37.42 15.95
C TYR A 383 46.66 -37.39 17.29
N ASN A 384 46.15 -38.11 18.29
CA ASN A 384 46.77 -38.24 19.60
C ASN A 384 46.74 -39.72 20.01
N THR A 385 47.87 -40.25 20.46
CA THR A 385 48.01 -41.63 20.91
C THR A 385 48.95 -41.70 22.10
N GLN A 386 48.71 -42.64 23.00
CA GLN A 386 49.57 -42.93 24.14
C GLN A 386 50.20 -44.31 23.94
N LEU A 387 51.53 -44.36 23.93
CA LEU A 387 52.29 -45.59 23.73
C LEU A 387 52.78 -46.09 25.08
N GLY A 388 52.33 -47.28 25.48
CA GLY A 388 52.80 -47.93 26.70
C GLY A 388 54.18 -48.56 26.51
N LEU A 389 55.13 -48.22 27.37
CA LEU A 389 56.48 -48.80 27.41
C LEU A 389 56.62 -49.72 28.63
N ARG A 390 57.53 -50.70 28.57
CA ARG A 390 57.83 -51.53 29.73
C ARG A 390 58.68 -50.75 30.74
N TYR A 391 58.43 -50.95 32.03
CA TYR A 391 59.13 -50.24 33.11
C TYR A 391 60.63 -50.56 33.20
N ASP A 392 61.06 -51.69 32.66
CA ASP A 392 62.47 -52.08 32.57
C ASP A 392 63.20 -51.45 31.38
N THR A 393 62.52 -50.63 30.55
CA THR A 393 63.13 -49.93 29.42
C THR A 393 64.09 -48.84 29.93
N PRO A 394 65.39 -48.93 29.62
CA PRO A 394 66.37 -47.90 29.98
C PRO A 394 66.01 -46.52 29.40
N PRO A 395 66.26 -45.41 30.13
CA PRO A 395 65.94 -44.05 29.66
C PRO A 395 66.53 -43.71 28.28
N GLU A 396 67.75 -44.15 28.00
CA GLU A 396 68.44 -43.93 26.73
C GLU A 396 67.67 -44.50 25.52
N LEU A 397 67.03 -45.66 25.70
CA LEU A 397 66.21 -46.29 24.66
C LEU A 397 64.87 -45.58 24.47
N ILE A 398 64.35 -44.94 25.53
CA ILE A 398 63.13 -44.12 25.45
C ILE A 398 63.42 -42.83 24.67
N GLU A 399 64.53 -42.15 24.95
CA GLU A 399 64.94 -40.95 24.20
C GLU A 399 65.15 -41.27 22.72
N ALA A 400 65.87 -42.36 22.41
CA ALA A 400 66.09 -42.80 21.03
C ALA A 400 64.77 -43.15 20.32
N PHE A 401 63.81 -43.75 21.03
CA PHE A 401 62.49 -44.06 20.50
C PHE A 401 61.70 -42.78 20.18
N VAL A 402 61.69 -41.81 21.10
CA VAL A 402 61.04 -40.52 20.91
C VAL A 402 61.62 -39.79 19.70
N ASP A 403 62.94 -39.74 19.57
CA ASP A 403 63.61 -39.11 18.41
C ASP A 403 63.29 -39.83 17.10
N GLY A 404 63.24 -41.17 17.12
CA GLY A 404 62.80 -41.96 15.97
C GLY A 404 61.37 -41.63 15.53
N VAL A 405 60.44 -41.49 16.48
CA VAL A 405 59.05 -41.12 16.18
C VAL A 405 58.96 -39.69 15.62
N ARG A 406 59.76 -38.75 16.13
CA ARG A 406 59.82 -37.38 15.58
C ARG A 406 60.26 -37.38 14.12
N GLU A 407 61.27 -38.16 13.76
CA GLU A 407 61.72 -38.25 12.37
C GLU A 407 60.71 -38.94 11.46
N ILE A 408 60.01 -39.98 11.95
CA ILE A 408 58.91 -40.60 11.20
C ILE A 408 57.83 -39.56 10.87
N ILE A 409 57.43 -38.73 11.83
CA ILE A 409 56.40 -37.70 11.61
C ILE A 409 56.88 -36.61 10.64
N LYS A 410 58.17 -36.26 10.63
CA LYS A 410 58.71 -35.26 9.68
C LYS A 410 58.77 -35.78 8.24
N VAL A 411 59.09 -37.05 8.06
CA VAL A 411 59.28 -37.67 6.74
C VAL A 411 57.96 -38.16 6.13
N HIS A 412 56.96 -38.49 6.97
CA HIS A 412 55.72 -39.07 6.49
C HIS A 412 54.90 -38.07 5.64
N PRO A 413 54.40 -38.46 4.45
CA PRO A 413 53.80 -37.54 3.48
C PRO A 413 52.45 -36.94 3.94
N ASP A 414 51.69 -37.65 4.76
CA ASP A 414 50.37 -37.21 5.24
C ASP A 414 50.41 -36.44 6.58
N THR A 415 51.59 -36.13 7.10
CA THR A 415 51.75 -35.45 8.40
C THR A 415 52.35 -34.05 8.24
N ARG A 416 51.97 -33.16 9.16
CA ARG A 416 52.50 -31.79 9.21
C ARG A 416 53.82 -31.77 9.99
N SER A 417 54.90 -31.34 9.35
CA SER A 417 56.25 -31.35 9.93
C SER A 417 56.55 -30.16 10.85
N ASP A 418 55.71 -29.13 10.86
CA ASP A 418 55.86 -27.89 11.64
C ASP A 418 55.04 -27.86 12.95
N ALA A 419 54.13 -28.82 13.15
CA ALA A 419 53.30 -28.89 14.35
C ALA A 419 53.01 -30.33 14.78
N TYR A 420 53.97 -30.91 15.50
CA TYR A 420 53.84 -32.19 16.19
C TYR A 420 54.44 -32.08 17.60
N ASN A 421 53.99 -32.95 18.51
CA ASN A 421 54.60 -33.10 19.82
C ASN A 421 54.80 -34.59 20.11
N VAL A 422 56.00 -34.95 20.56
CA VAL A 422 56.36 -36.31 20.98
C VAL A 422 57.16 -36.13 22.27
N GLU A 423 56.53 -36.52 23.38
CA GLU A 423 57.05 -36.44 24.75
C GLU A 423 57.23 -37.83 25.33
#